data_AF-A0A4U1FCQ3-F1
#
_entry.id   AF-A0A4U1FCQ3-F1
#
_cell.length_a   1.000
_cell.length_b   1.000
_cell.length_c   1.000
_cell.angle_alpha   90.00
_cell.angle_beta   90.00
_cell.angle_gamma   90.00
#
_symmetry.space_group_name_H-M   'P 1'
#
loop_
_entity.id
_entity.type
_entity.pdbx_description
1 polymer ?
#
loop_
_entity_poly.entity_id
_entity_poly.type
_entity_poly.pdbx_seq_one_letter_code
_entity_poly.pdbx_strand_id
1 'polypeptide(L)'
;MLLRQEYVKLQKKLAETEKRCTLLAAQANKESSKESFISRLLTIVADLHEQEQYSDLKIKVGGRHINAHKFVLAARSDSWSLASLSSTEELDLS
;
A
#
# COMPACT_ATOMS: atom_id res chain seq x y z
N MET A 1 -16.58 -9.38 52.42
CA MET A 1 -16.57 -8.43 51.28
C MET A 1 -16.42 -9.16 49.93
N LEU A 2 -17.22 -10.21 49.68
CA LEU A 2 -17.10 -11.02 48.46
C LEU A 2 -17.79 -10.37 47.26
N LEU A 3 -18.94 -9.73 47.49
CA LEU A 3 -19.73 -9.06 46.46
C LEU A 3 -18.97 -7.93 45.75
N ARG A 4 -18.21 -7.12 46.52
CA ARG A 4 -17.37 -6.05 45.96
C ARG A 4 -16.24 -6.61 45.10
N GLN A 5 -15.65 -7.75 45.49
CA GLN A 5 -14.59 -8.39 44.71
C GLN A 5 -15.12 -8.95 43.39
N GLU A 6 -16.27 -9.64 43.42
CA GLU A 6 -16.91 -10.15 42.20
C GLU A 6 -17.39 -9.02 41.28
N TYR A 7 -17.90 -7.93 41.85
CA TYR A 7 -18.27 -6.73 41.08
C TYR A 7 -17.07 -6.11 40.36
N VAL A 8 -15.92 -5.98 41.04
CA VAL A 8 -14.69 -5.45 40.43
C VAL A 8 -14.16 -6.39 39.33
N LYS A 9 -14.22 -7.71 39.54
CA LYS A 9 -13.86 -8.69 38.49
C LYS A 9 -14.76 -8.55 37.27
N LEU A 10 -16.06 -8.38 37.47
CA LEU A 10 -17.02 -8.21 36.39
C LEU A 10 -16.77 -6.90 35.63
N GLN A 11 -16.54 -5.79 36.33
CA GLN A 11 -16.24 -4.50 35.71
C GLN A 11 -14.96 -4.55 34.86
N LYS A 12 -13.92 -5.26 35.33
CA LYS A 12 -12.69 -5.48 34.56
C LYS A 12 -12.93 -6.29 33.29
N LYS A 13 -13.71 -7.38 33.38
CA LYS A 13 -14.07 -8.20 32.21
C LYS A 13 -14.91 -7.42 31.21
N LEU A 14 -15.84 -6.59 31.68
CA LEU A 14 -16.65 -5.71 30.83
C LEU A 14 -15.75 -4.75 30.05
N ALA A 15 -14.89 -4.00 30.74
CA ALA A 15 -13.99 -3.04 30.12
C ALA A 15 -13.03 -3.69 29.10
N GLU A 16 -12.52 -4.89 29.40
CA GLU A 16 -11.67 -5.63 28.47
C GLU A 16 -12.46 -6.09 27.22
N THR A 17 -13.70 -6.54 27.40
CA THR A 17 -14.55 -6.98 26.30
C THR A 17 -14.97 -5.81 25.41
N GLU A 18 -15.37 -4.67 26.00
CA GLU A 18 -15.67 -3.44 25.26
C GLU A 18 -14.47 -2.94 24.46
N LYS A 19 -13.26 -3.00 25.04
CA LYS A 19 -12.02 -2.69 24.32
C LYS A 19 -11.78 -3.62 23.13
N ARG A 20 -12.02 -4.93 23.28
CA ARG A 20 -11.88 -5.89 22.17
C ARG A 20 -12.94 -5.65 21.09
N CYS A 21 -14.19 -5.39 21.48
CA CYS A 21 -15.28 -5.09 20.55
C CYS A 21 -15.01 -3.81 19.75
N THR A 22 -14.49 -2.75 20.38
CA THR A 22 -14.15 -1.50 19.67
C THR A 22 -13.00 -1.71 18.68
N LEU A 23 -11.98 -2.47 19.04
CA LEU A 23 -10.88 -2.84 18.12
C LEU A 23 -11.39 -3.68 16.94
N LEU A 24 -12.22 -4.69 17.21
CA LEU A 24 -12.79 -5.55 16.16
C LEU A 24 -13.75 -4.77 15.26
N ALA A 25 -14.58 -3.87 15.82
CA ALA A 25 -15.45 -3.00 15.03
C ALA A 25 -14.64 -2.03 14.16
N ALA A 26 -13.54 -1.46 14.67
CA ALA A 26 -12.64 -0.62 13.88
C ALA A 26 -11.93 -1.41 12.76
N GLN A 27 -11.60 -2.69 13.00
CA GLN A 27 -11.03 -3.59 11.99
C GLN A 27 -12.06 -4.03 10.94
N ALA A 28 -13.29 -4.35 11.36
CA ALA A 28 -14.39 -4.73 10.46
C ALA A 28 -14.83 -3.55 9.57
N ASN A 29 -14.77 -2.31 10.08
CA ASN A 29 -15.05 -1.13 9.28
C ASN A 29 -14.00 -0.85 8.19
N LYS A 30 -12.85 -1.54 8.23
CA LYS A 30 -11.77 -1.42 7.24
C LYS A 30 -12.11 -2.10 5.91
N GLU A 31 -13.09 -3.00 5.89
CA GLU A 31 -13.59 -3.66 4.68
C GLU A 31 -14.68 -2.84 3.96
N SER A 32 -15.36 -1.91 4.66
CA SER A 32 -16.45 -1.11 4.08
C SER A 32 -16.15 0.39 3.95
N SER A 33 -15.09 0.91 4.57
CA SER A 33 -14.83 2.35 4.61
C SER A 33 -13.48 2.71 4.00
N LYS A 34 -13.50 2.90 2.66
CA LYS A 34 -12.46 3.60 1.86
C LYS A 34 -11.08 2.95 1.94
N GLU A 35 -10.68 2.26 0.87
CA GLU A 35 -9.27 1.93 0.60
C GLU A 35 -8.37 3.08 1.04
N SER A 36 -7.37 2.82 1.89
CA SER A 36 -6.44 3.84 2.37
C SER A 36 -5.84 4.59 1.17
N PHE A 37 -5.42 5.84 1.35
CA PHE A 37 -4.69 6.58 0.31
C PHE A 37 -3.54 5.74 -0.27
N ILE A 38 -2.82 5.02 0.59
CA ILE A 38 -1.74 4.11 0.19
C ILE A 38 -2.27 2.97 -0.68
N SER A 39 -3.40 2.35 -0.30
CA SER A 39 -4.02 1.27 -1.09
C SER A 39 -4.43 1.77 -2.47
N ARG A 40 -5.12 2.92 -2.55
CA ARG A 40 -5.52 3.50 -3.84
C ARG A 40 -4.32 3.86 -4.72
N LEU A 41 -3.28 4.43 -4.12
CA LEU A 41 -2.05 4.76 -4.85
C LEU A 41 -1.36 3.49 -5.39
N LEU A 42 -1.29 2.43 -4.59
CA LEU A 42 -0.74 1.15 -5.02
C LEU A 42 -1.56 0.53 -6.15
N THR A 43 -2.91 0.59 -6.08
CA THR A 43 -3.79 0.14 -7.17
C THR A 43 -3.50 0.91 -8.45
N ILE A 44 -3.45 2.24 -8.40
CA ILE A 44 -3.13 3.07 -9.56
C ILE A 44 -1.75 2.72 -10.13
N VAL A 45 -0.72 2.58 -9.29
CA VAL A 45 0.64 2.24 -9.74
C VAL A 45 0.69 0.84 -10.35
N ALA A 46 -0.08 -0.12 -9.83
CA ALA A 46 -0.18 -1.46 -10.41
C ALA A 46 -0.88 -1.42 -11.78
N ASP A 47 -1.95 -0.63 -11.90
CA ASP A 47 -2.70 -0.47 -13.15
C ASP A 47 -1.88 0.21 -14.25
N LEU A 48 -0.82 0.96 -13.91
CA LEU A 48 0.10 1.56 -14.88
C LEU A 48 1.06 0.54 -15.54
N HIS A 49 1.12 -0.70 -15.06
CA HIS A 49 2.04 -1.70 -15.62
C HIS A 49 1.79 -1.94 -17.12
N GLU A 50 2.84 -1.78 -17.93
CA GLU A 50 2.84 -1.87 -19.41
C GLU A 50 1.88 -0.90 -20.13
N GLN A 51 1.25 0.03 -19.40
CA GLN A 51 0.38 1.03 -19.99
C GLN A 51 1.20 2.11 -20.69
N GLU A 52 0.79 2.48 -21.89
CA GLU A 52 1.36 3.63 -22.61
C GLU A 52 0.99 4.96 -21.91
N GLN A 53 -0.14 4.99 -21.21
CA GLN A 53 -0.58 6.17 -20.50
C GLN A 53 0.43 6.56 -19.41
N TYR A 54 0.88 7.83 -19.46
CA TYR A 54 1.91 8.39 -18.59
C TYR A 54 3.29 7.71 -18.67
N SER A 55 3.49 6.78 -19.62
CA SER A 55 4.79 6.17 -19.85
C SER A 55 5.77 7.23 -20.34
N ASP A 56 6.90 7.35 -19.64
CA ASP A 56 7.98 8.28 -19.96
C ASP A 56 9.32 7.55 -20.21
N LEU A 57 9.29 6.21 -20.22
CA LEU A 57 10.42 5.33 -20.49
C LEU A 57 9.96 4.09 -21.27
N LYS A 58 10.79 3.62 -22.22
CA LYS A 58 10.68 2.29 -22.81
C LYS A 58 11.81 1.39 -22.30
N ILE A 59 11.52 0.14 -21.97
CA ILE A 59 12.53 -0.83 -21.57
C ILE A 59 12.56 -1.93 -22.61
N LYS A 60 13.74 -2.19 -23.18
CA LYS A 60 13.98 -3.27 -24.13
C LYS A 60 14.53 -4.49 -23.39
N VAL A 61 13.79 -5.60 -23.43
CA VAL A 61 14.18 -6.88 -22.80
C VAL A 61 13.94 -8.01 -23.79
N GLY A 62 14.98 -8.77 -24.13
CA GLY A 62 14.84 -9.94 -25.02
C GLY A 62 14.20 -9.62 -26.37
N GLY A 63 14.47 -8.44 -26.92
CA GLY A 63 13.91 -7.96 -28.19
C GLY A 63 12.48 -7.42 -28.12
N ARG A 64 11.87 -7.34 -26.93
CA ARG A 64 10.55 -6.71 -26.70
C ARG A 64 10.71 -5.35 -26.06
N HIS A 65 9.81 -4.43 -26.39
CA HIS A 65 9.71 -3.11 -25.76
C HIS A 65 8.54 -3.08 -24.78
N ILE A 66 8.83 -2.63 -23.56
CA ILE A 66 7.87 -2.50 -22.46
C ILE A 66 7.73 -1.02 -22.11
N ASN A 67 6.49 -0.52 -22.04
CA ASN A 67 6.20 0.82 -21.55
C ASN A 67 6.39 0.85 -20.02
N ALA A 68 7.11 1.85 -19.52
CA ALA A 68 7.49 1.98 -18.13
C ALA A 68 7.48 3.44 -17.66
N HIS A 69 7.55 3.60 -16.34
CA HIS A 69 7.42 4.88 -15.65
C HIS A 69 8.64 5.13 -14.78
N LYS A 70 9.38 6.21 -15.06
CA LYS A 70 10.63 6.57 -14.35
C LYS A 70 10.42 6.69 -12.85
N PHE A 71 9.29 7.26 -12.41
CA PHE A 71 8.99 7.42 -11.00
C PHE A 71 8.76 6.08 -10.29
N VAL A 72 8.19 5.08 -10.98
CA VAL A 72 7.97 3.74 -10.42
C VAL A 72 9.29 3.02 -10.24
N LEU A 73 10.21 3.13 -11.20
CA LEU A 73 11.57 2.60 -11.09
C LEU A 73 12.35 3.23 -9.94
N ALA A 74 12.32 4.57 -9.85
CA ALA A 74 12.99 5.32 -8.79
C ALA A 74 12.42 5.00 -7.40
N ALA A 75 11.11 4.73 -7.30
CA ALA A 75 10.49 4.31 -6.05
C ALA A 75 10.81 2.86 -5.65
N ARG A 76 11.17 1.99 -6.63
CA ARG A 76 11.43 0.56 -6.40
C ARG A 76 12.88 0.22 -6.09
N SER A 77 13.84 1.04 -6.52
CA SER A 77 15.26 0.77 -6.30
C SER A 77 16.07 2.07 -6.26
N ASP A 78 17.03 2.11 -5.34
CA ASP A 78 17.99 3.21 -5.21
C ASP A 78 18.97 3.29 -6.40
N SER A 79 18.99 2.28 -7.28
CA SER A 79 19.78 2.29 -8.52
C SER A 79 19.27 3.30 -9.53
N TRP A 80 18.02 3.75 -9.39
CA TRP A 80 17.35 4.66 -10.32
C TRP A 80 16.88 5.90 -9.58
N SER A 81 17.06 7.05 -10.20
CA SER A 81 16.51 8.31 -9.71
C SER A 81 15.86 9.07 -10.86
N LEU A 82 14.91 9.94 -10.56
CA LEU A 82 14.31 10.82 -11.56
C LEU A 82 15.35 11.73 -12.24
N ALA A 83 16.41 12.11 -11.50
CA ALA A 83 17.51 12.89 -12.05
C ALA A 83 18.34 12.05 -13.05
N SER A 84 18.70 10.82 -12.69
CA SER A 84 19.52 9.95 -13.53
C SER A 84 18.79 9.48 -14.79
N LEU A 85 17.46 9.35 -14.74
CA LEU A 85 16.63 8.95 -15.88
C LEU A 85 16.00 10.13 -16.65
N SER A 86 16.30 11.37 -16.28
CA SER A 86 15.61 12.56 -16.82
C SER A 86 15.60 12.62 -18.35
N SER A 87 16.76 12.44 -18.99
CA SER A 87 16.93 12.44 -20.45
C SER A 87 16.86 11.06 -21.10
N THR A 88 16.64 9.99 -20.34
CA THR A 88 16.61 8.62 -20.87
C THR A 88 15.21 8.29 -21.38
N GLU A 89 15.08 8.02 -22.67
CA GLU A 89 13.80 7.63 -23.28
C GLU A 89 13.66 6.11 -23.44
N GLU A 90 14.79 5.41 -23.61
CA GLU A 90 14.84 3.95 -23.75
C GLU A 90 15.97 3.38 -22.87
N LEU A 91 15.69 2.24 -22.23
CA LEU A 91 16.64 1.49 -21.42
C LEU A 91 16.78 0.08 -22.00
N ASP A 92 17.99 -0.27 -22.45
CA ASP A 92 18.26 -1.59 -23.02
C ASP A 92 18.82 -2.52 -21.94
N LEU A 93 18.09 -3.61 -21.66
CA LEU A 93 18.44 -4.68 -20.72
C LEU A 93 18.65 -6.02 -21.45
N SER A 94 18.94 -5.98 -22.76
CA SER A 94 19.27 -7.18 -23.54
C SER A 94 20.62 -7.81 -23.23
#